data_AF-A0A178MIW5-F1
#
_entry.id   AF-A0A178MIW5-F1
#
_cell.length_a   1.000
_cell.length_b   1.000
_cell.length_c   1.000
_cell.angle_alpha   90.00
_cell.angle_beta   90.00
_cell.angle_gamma   90.00
#
_symmetry.space_group_name_H-M   'P 1'
#
loop_
_entity.id
_entity.type
_entity.pdbx_description
1 polymer ?
#
loop_
_entity_poly.entity_id
_entity_poly.type
_entity_poly.pdbx_seq_one_letter_code
_entity_poly.pdbx_strand_id
1 'polypeptide(L)'
;MNRFLEVVRRDLRLALRQGSDSVMVVTFFVLTVVLFPFGIGPEVNVLERVSAGVLMVTALLASMLSLDRLFQADYEDGSLELLVLTPTPLGVVVAAKILAHWLTTGLPLMVAAPVLAVLLHMQPEGFATLLAAMALGTPILSLIGGIGAALVLGARRGGVLLSLLILPLYVPVLIFGVGAIDAAVQGMSAKPHLLILSGILVAALVLAPWASAAALRQALE
;
A
#
# COMPACT_ATOMS: atom_id res chain seq x y z
N MET A 1 -2.82 -0.07 -28.76
CA MET A 1 -2.49 0.48 -27.43
C MET A 1 -2.51 -0.68 -26.45
N ASN A 2 -1.53 -0.84 -25.55
CA ASN A 2 -1.54 -1.95 -24.60
C ASN A 2 -2.73 -1.78 -23.65
N ARG A 3 -3.71 -2.71 -23.67
CA ARG A 3 -4.93 -2.66 -22.84
C ARG A 3 -4.66 -2.42 -21.35
N PHE A 4 -3.53 -2.92 -20.86
CA PHE A 4 -3.01 -2.62 -19.52
C PHE A 4 -2.92 -1.10 -19.24
N LEU A 5 -2.28 -0.34 -20.13
CA LEU A 5 -2.11 1.11 -19.98
C LEU A 5 -3.44 1.86 -20.08
N GLU A 6 -4.40 1.33 -20.83
CA GLU A 6 -5.75 1.92 -20.94
C GLU A 6 -6.50 1.80 -19.61
N VAL A 7 -6.44 0.63 -18.96
CA VAL A 7 -7.02 0.42 -17.62
C VAL A 7 -6.33 1.31 -16.59
N VAL A 8 -4.99 1.36 -16.57
CA VAL A 8 -4.26 2.27 -15.67
C VAL A 8 -4.69 3.72 -15.89
N ARG A 9 -4.75 4.19 -17.14
CA ARG A 9 -5.11 5.58 -17.46
C ARG A 9 -6.56 5.90 -17.10
N ARG A 10 -7.48 4.95 -17.28
CA ARG A 10 -8.88 5.06 -16.85
C ARG A 10 -8.93 5.28 -15.35
N ASP A 11 -8.32 4.39 -14.58
CA ASP A 11 -8.41 4.40 -13.12
C ASP A 11 -7.69 5.62 -12.51
N LEU A 12 -6.52 6.00 -13.03
CA LEU A 12 -5.85 7.25 -12.63
C LEU A 12 -6.73 8.48 -12.89
N ARG A 13 -7.44 8.53 -14.02
CA ARG A 13 -8.35 9.63 -14.34
C ARG A 13 -9.56 9.66 -13.41
N LEU A 14 -10.11 8.50 -13.06
CA LEU A 14 -11.21 8.38 -12.11
C LEU A 14 -10.77 8.84 -10.72
N ALA A 15 -9.62 8.37 -10.24
CA ALA A 15 -9.05 8.77 -8.96
C ALA A 15 -8.80 10.28 -8.88
N LEU A 16 -8.26 10.89 -9.94
CA LEU A 16 -8.05 12.34 -9.99
C LEU A 16 -9.35 13.16 -10.04
N ARG A 17 -10.41 12.61 -10.65
CA ARG A 17 -11.71 13.30 -10.75
C ARG A 17 -12.55 13.18 -9.48
N GLN A 18 -12.49 12.02 -8.82
CA GLN A 18 -13.22 11.78 -7.58
C GLN A 18 -12.46 12.35 -6.38
N GLY A 19 -11.12 12.28 -6.39
CA GLY A 19 -10.19 13.00 -5.52
C GLY A 19 -10.23 12.67 -4.02
N SER A 20 -11.38 12.27 -3.48
CA SER A 20 -11.61 12.12 -2.04
C SER A 20 -10.72 11.06 -1.42
N ASP A 21 -10.57 9.91 -2.09
CA ASP A 21 -10.01 8.73 -1.43
C ASP A 21 -8.49 8.83 -1.31
N SER A 22 -7.81 9.27 -2.36
CA SER A 22 -6.36 9.49 -2.32
C SER A 22 -5.97 10.62 -1.37
N VAL A 23 -6.75 11.71 -1.35
CA VAL A 23 -6.53 12.82 -0.41
C VAL A 23 -6.77 12.32 1.03
N MET A 24 -7.85 11.59 1.28
CA MET A 24 -8.15 11.02 2.59
C MET A 24 -7.03 10.12 3.11
N VAL A 25 -6.46 9.25 2.27
CA VAL A 25 -5.32 8.37 2.63
C VAL A 25 -4.10 9.18 3.04
N VAL A 26 -3.71 10.16 2.22
CA VAL A 26 -2.54 11.01 2.50
C VAL A 26 -2.77 11.86 3.74
N THR A 27 -3.95 12.45 3.89
CA THR A 27 -4.32 13.23 5.07
C THR A 27 -4.31 12.37 6.32
N PHE A 28 -4.86 11.14 6.27
CA PHE A 28 -4.80 10.22 7.40
C PHE A 28 -3.36 9.89 7.78
N PHE A 29 -2.49 9.60 6.82
CA PHE A 29 -1.07 9.35 7.08
C PHE A 29 -0.39 10.55 7.75
N VAL A 30 -0.52 11.74 7.16
CA VAL A 30 0.07 12.98 7.68
C VAL A 30 -0.45 13.28 9.08
N LEU A 31 -1.77 13.29 9.27
CA LEU A 31 -2.37 13.58 10.58
C LEU A 31 -1.96 12.57 11.62
N THR A 32 -1.99 11.27 11.30
CA THR A 32 -1.62 10.23 12.26
C THR A 32 -0.16 10.39 12.69
N VAL A 33 0.76 10.63 11.75
CA VAL A 33 2.18 10.86 12.08
C VAL A 33 2.37 12.14 12.89
N VAL A 34 1.69 13.23 12.53
CA VAL A 34 1.75 14.51 13.26
C VAL A 34 1.25 14.36 14.69
N LEU A 35 0.29 13.47 14.97
CA LEU A 35 -0.23 13.24 16.31
C LEU A 35 0.75 12.50 17.23
N PHE A 36 1.72 11.74 16.71
CA PHE A 36 2.66 10.97 17.54
C PHE A 36 3.52 11.84 18.48
N PRO A 37 4.16 12.93 18.02
CA PRO A 37 4.84 13.87 18.90
C PRO A 37 3.99 14.43 20.04
N PHE A 38 2.69 14.66 19.80
CA PHE A 38 1.78 15.13 20.85
C PHE A 38 1.40 14.02 21.84
N GLY A 39 1.32 12.76 21.39
CA GLY A 39 0.99 11.62 22.23
C GLY A 39 2.15 11.07 23.06
N ILE A 40 3.36 11.04 22.49
CA ILE A 40 4.57 10.53 23.14
C ILE A 40 5.28 11.63 23.95
N GLY A 41 5.18 12.88 23.49
CA GLY A 41 5.94 14.01 24.00
C GLY A 41 7.12 14.38 23.08
N PRO A 42 7.65 15.62 23.20
CA PRO A 42 8.65 16.16 22.28
C PRO A 42 10.09 15.68 22.58
N GLU A 43 10.25 14.51 23.20
CA GLU A 43 11.56 13.99 23.55
C GLU A 43 12.24 13.38 22.31
N VAL A 44 13.25 14.08 21.79
CA VAL A 44 13.94 13.77 20.52
C VAL A 44 14.41 12.31 20.46
N ASN A 45 15.07 11.83 21.51
CA ASN A 45 15.59 10.46 21.57
C ASN A 45 14.49 9.40 21.41
N VAL A 46 13.29 9.67 21.93
CA VAL A 46 12.17 8.73 21.84
C VAL A 46 11.57 8.78 20.44
N LEU A 47 11.35 9.98 19.90
CA LEU A 47 10.80 10.18 18.56
C LEU A 47 11.67 9.56 17.48
N GLU A 48 12.98 9.79 17.57
CA GLU A 48 13.96 9.23 16.65
C GLU A 48 13.91 7.69 16.66
N ARG A 49 13.87 7.08 17.84
CA ARG A 49 13.83 5.61 18.01
C ARG A 49 12.56 4.97 17.46
N VAL A 50 11.42 5.67 17.47
CA VAL A 50 10.15 5.14 16.97
C VAL A 50 9.85 5.56 15.52
N SER A 51 10.64 6.47 14.95
CA SER A 51 10.36 7.12 13.67
C SER A 51 10.10 6.15 12.52
N ALA A 52 10.96 5.13 12.35
CA ALA A 52 10.82 4.11 11.32
C ALA A 52 9.52 3.31 11.49
N GLY A 53 9.24 2.85 12.72
CA GLY A 53 8.04 2.11 13.05
C GLY A 53 6.77 2.93 12.81
N VAL A 54 6.75 4.18 13.29
CA VAL A 54 5.62 5.10 13.12
C VAL A 54 5.33 5.32 11.63
N LEU A 55 6.33 5.65 10.81
CA LEU A 55 6.10 5.89 9.38
C LEU A 55 5.60 4.63 8.66
N MET A 56 6.21 3.46 8.90
CA MET A 56 5.82 2.24 8.21
C MET A 56 4.43 1.74 8.63
N VAL A 57 4.12 1.78 9.93
CA VAL A 57 2.81 1.35 10.46
C VAL A 57 1.72 2.31 10.00
N THR A 58 1.94 3.62 10.07
CA THR A 58 0.94 4.60 9.63
C THR A 58 0.72 4.55 8.13
N ALA A 59 1.75 4.34 7.31
CA ALA A 59 1.61 4.12 5.87
C ALA A 59 0.80 2.85 5.56
N LEU A 60 1.01 1.78 6.32
CA LEU A 60 0.22 0.56 6.22
C LEU A 60 -1.25 0.82 6.56
N LEU A 61 -1.53 1.45 7.70
CA LEU A 61 -2.90 1.75 8.11
C LEU A 61 -3.58 2.67 7.10
N ALA A 62 -2.87 3.68 6.58
CA ALA A 62 -3.36 4.55 5.52
C ALA A 62 -3.71 3.75 4.26
N SER A 63 -2.87 2.80 3.85
CA SER A 63 -3.15 1.95 2.68
C SER A 63 -4.40 1.06 2.85
N MET A 64 -4.72 0.66 4.08
CA MET A 64 -5.92 -0.14 4.35
C MET A 64 -7.22 0.64 4.12
N LEU A 65 -7.20 1.97 4.20
CA LEU A 65 -8.37 2.83 3.99
C LEU A 65 -8.78 2.98 2.51
N SER A 66 -7.91 2.62 1.56
CA SER A 66 -8.21 2.69 0.13
C SER A 66 -8.39 1.34 -0.55
N LEU A 67 -7.94 0.27 0.10
CA LEU A 67 -8.00 -1.09 -0.46
C LEU A 67 -9.42 -1.63 -0.56
N ASP A 68 -10.30 -1.20 0.35
CA ASP A 68 -11.73 -1.52 0.33
C ASP A 68 -12.43 -1.06 -0.95
N ARG A 69 -12.04 0.08 -1.52
CA ARG A 69 -12.66 0.64 -2.74
C ARG A 69 -12.04 0.12 -4.05
N LEU A 70 -10.91 -0.58 -4.00
CA LEU A 70 -10.11 -0.98 -5.17
C LEU A 70 -10.91 -1.70 -6.27
N PHE A 71 -11.76 -2.64 -5.86
CA PHE A 71 -12.67 -3.38 -6.75
C PHE A 71 -14.14 -3.10 -6.45
N GLN A 72 -14.45 -2.70 -5.21
CA GLN A 72 -15.82 -2.43 -4.77
C GLN A 72 -16.49 -1.30 -5.57
N ALA A 73 -15.74 -0.25 -5.94
CA ALA A 73 -16.31 0.85 -6.72
C ALA A 73 -16.79 0.41 -8.11
N ASP A 74 -16.01 -0.40 -8.82
CA ASP A 74 -16.41 -0.96 -10.12
C ASP A 74 -17.47 -2.07 -9.98
N TYR A 75 -17.53 -2.74 -8.83
CA TYR A 75 -18.57 -3.73 -8.54
C TYR A 75 -19.94 -3.08 -8.30
N GLU A 76 -19.97 -1.96 -7.58
CA GLU A 76 -21.21 -1.23 -7.28
C GLU A 76 -21.84 -0.56 -8.51
N ASP A 77 -21.03 -0.17 -9.50
CA ASP A 77 -21.52 0.47 -10.74
C ASP A 77 -21.69 -0.50 -11.93
N GLY A 78 -21.39 -1.79 -11.74
CA GLY A 78 -21.51 -2.83 -12.76
C GLY A 78 -20.36 -2.86 -13.79
N SER A 79 -19.35 -2.00 -13.65
CA SER A 79 -18.20 -1.96 -14.57
C SER A 79 -17.31 -3.20 -14.43
N LEU A 80 -17.27 -3.80 -13.24
CA LEU A 80 -16.39 -4.94 -12.97
C LEU A 80 -16.80 -6.17 -13.78
N GLU A 81 -18.11 -6.43 -13.88
CA GLU A 81 -18.70 -7.48 -14.72
C GLU A 81 -18.32 -7.28 -16.18
N LEU A 82 -18.43 -6.04 -16.68
CA LEU A 82 -18.04 -5.70 -18.04
C LEU A 82 -16.54 -5.92 -18.27
N LEU A 83 -15.69 -5.56 -17.30
CA LEU A 83 -14.24 -5.75 -17.38
C LEU A 83 -13.87 -7.24 -17.45
N VAL A 84 -14.55 -8.10 -16.68
CA VAL A 84 -14.34 -9.56 -16.67
C VAL A 84 -14.76 -10.21 -17.99
N LEU A 85 -15.79 -9.67 -18.66
CA LEU A 85 -16.26 -10.14 -19.96
C LEU A 85 -15.37 -9.68 -21.13
N THR A 86 -14.42 -8.76 -20.91
CA THR A 86 -13.52 -8.34 -21.97
C THR A 86 -12.57 -9.47 -22.40
N PRO A 87 -12.07 -9.48 -23.65
CA PRO A 87 -11.10 -10.47 -24.11
C PRO A 87 -9.69 -10.28 -23.51
N THR A 88 -9.56 -9.54 -22.42
CA THR A 88 -8.29 -9.27 -21.74
C THR A 88 -8.14 -10.25 -20.58
N PRO A 89 -6.98 -10.91 -20.41
CA PRO A 89 -6.78 -11.76 -19.24
C PRO A 89 -7.02 -10.98 -17.95
N LEU A 90 -7.88 -11.49 -17.06
CA LEU A 90 -8.29 -10.78 -15.85
C LEU A 90 -7.11 -10.40 -14.94
N GLY A 91 -6.07 -11.25 -14.87
CA GLY A 91 -4.84 -10.92 -14.14
C GLY A 91 -4.15 -9.64 -14.64
N VAL A 92 -4.25 -9.32 -15.93
CA VAL A 92 -3.70 -8.07 -16.51
C VAL A 92 -4.53 -6.87 -16.07
N VAL A 93 -5.86 -7.01 -16.06
CA VAL A 93 -6.77 -5.96 -15.57
C VAL A 93 -6.51 -5.70 -14.09
N VAL A 94 -6.44 -6.76 -13.28
CA VAL A 94 -6.13 -6.66 -11.85
C VAL A 94 -4.77 -6.01 -11.59
N ALA A 95 -3.72 -6.43 -12.29
CA ALA A 95 -2.40 -5.82 -12.17
C ALA A 95 -2.42 -4.32 -12.50
N ALA A 96 -3.19 -3.93 -13.54
CA ALA A 96 -3.37 -2.53 -13.90
C ALA A 96 -4.09 -1.73 -12.81
N LYS A 97 -5.16 -2.27 -12.22
CA LYS A 97 -5.89 -1.62 -11.12
C LYS A 97 -5.03 -1.47 -9.87
N ILE A 98 -4.29 -2.53 -9.49
CA ILE A 98 -3.38 -2.49 -8.33
C ILE A 98 -2.27 -1.44 -8.56
N LEU A 99 -1.72 -1.35 -9.78
CA LEU A 99 -0.73 -0.32 -10.12
C LEU A 99 -1.34 1.08 -10.04
N ALA A 100 -2.54 1.29 -10.59
CA ALA A 100 -3.23 2.57 -10.51
C ALA A 100 -3.47 2.97 -9.05
N HIS A 101 -3.93 2.04 -8.21
CA HIS A 101 -4.08 2.25 -6.77
C HIS A 101 -2.78 2.68 -6.11
N TRP A 102 -1.69 1.93 -6.32
CA TRP A 102 -0.39 2.26 -5.74
C TRP A 102 0.12 3.64 -6.17
N LEU A 103 -0.07 4.00 -7.45
CA LEU A 103 0.31 5.33 -7.95
C LEU A 103 -0.52 6.46 -7.31
N THR A 104 -1.77 6.19 -6.97
CA THR A 104 -2.67 7.20 -6.35
C THR A 104 -2.53 7.30 -4.84
N THR A 105 -2.03 6.26 -4.17
CA THR A 105 -1.95 6.22 -2.70
C THR A 105 -0.51 6.05 -2.22
N GLY A 106 0.14 4.94 -2.57
CA GLY A 106 1.50 4.62 -2.16
C GLY A 106 2.55 5.64 -2.58
N LEU A 107 2.49 6.14 -3.83
CA LEU A 107 3.43 7.14 -4.32
C LEU A 107 3.32 8.48 -3.54
N PRO A 108 2.13 9.08 -3.35
CA PRO A 108 1.97 10.23 -2.46
C PRO A 108 2.45 10.01 -1.02
N LEU A 109 2.20 8.83 -0.43
CA LEU A 109 2.71 8.48 0.90
C LEU A 109 4.25 8.51 0.94
N MET A 110 4.90 7.92 -0.06
CA MET A 110 6.35 7.91 -0.19
C MET A 110 6.94 9.32 -0.37
N VAL A 111 6.23 10.20 -1.08
CA VAL A 111 6.64 11.62 -1.24
C VAL A 111 6.48 12.40 0.06
N ALA A 112 5.42 12.14 0.84
CA ALA A 112 5.19 12.81 2.12
C ALA A 112 6.14 12.32 3.23
N ALA A 113 6.58 11.07 3.16
CA ALA A 113 7.32 10.41 4.24
C ALA A 113 8.63 11.12 4.66
N PRO A 114 9.49 11.65 3.77
CA PRO A 114 10.71 12.37 4.18
C PRO A 114 10.40 13.60 5.04
N VAL A 115 9.35 14.35 4.71
CA VAL A 115 8.94 15.53 5.49
C VAL A 115 8.50 15.11 6.89
N LEU A 116 7.75 14.02 6.98
CA LEU A 116 7.30 13.45 8.24
C LEU A 116 8.44 12.77 9.03
N ALA A 117 9.46 12.25 8.36
CA ALA A 117 10.65 11.71 9.01
C ALA A 117 11.45 12.80 9.73
N VAL A 118 11.56 13.99 9.11
CA VAL A 118 12.14 15.17 9.78
C VAL A 118 11.33 15.54 11.02
N LEU A 119 9.99 15.54 10.93
CA LEU A 119 9.11 15.81 12.08
C LEU A 119 9.34 14.84 13.24
N LEU A 120 9.64 13.58 12.95
CA LEU A 120 9.95 12.55 13.94
C LEU A 120 11.43 12.50 14.34
N HIS A 121 12.23 13.50 13.96
CA HIS A 121 13.66 13.57 14.26
C HIS A 121 14.46 12.34 13.78
N MET A 122 14.05 11.69 12.68
CA MET A 122 14.82 10.58 12.11
C MET A 122 16.23 11.04 11.71
N GLN A 123 17.24 10.21 11.97
CA GLN A 123 18.62 10.48 11.54
C GLN A 123 18.73 10.50 10.00
N PRO A 124 19.55 11.39 9.40
CA PRO A 124 19.72 11.51 7.95
C PRO A 124 20.09 10.21 7.23
N GLU A 125 20.84 9.33 7.89
CA GLU A 125 21.29 8.03 7.39
C GLU A 125 20.11 7.10 7.06
N GLY A 126 18.97 7.28 7.74
CA GLY A 126 17.74 6.51 7.52
C GLY A 126 16.95 6.92 6.27
N PHE A 127 17.15 8.13 5.72
CA PHE A 127 16.25 8.70 4.70
C PHE A 127 16.26 7.93 3.38
N ALA A 128 17.44 7.59 2.87
CA ALA A 128 17.55 6.84 1.62
C ALA A 128 16.93 5.43 1.77
N THR A 129 17.15 4.81 2.93
CA THR A 129 16.61 3.49 3.24
C THR A 129 15.11 3.52 3.48
N LEU A 130 14.57 4.58 4.08
CA LEU A 130 13.13 4.82 4.21
C LEU A 130 12.47 4.85 2.83
N LEU A 131 13.01 5.65 1.90
CA LEU A 131 12.47 5.72 0.54
C LEU A 131 12.57 4.37 -0.18
N ALA A 132 13.69 3.65 -0.05
CA ALA A 132 13.84 2.33 -0.63
C ALA A 132 12.87 1.30 -0.03
N ALA A 133 12.73 1.29 1.30
CA ALA A 133 11.81 0.40 2.01
C ALA A 133 10.35 0.71 1.66
N MET A 134 9.96 1.98 1.51
CA MET A 134 8.61 2.35 1.07
C MET A 134 8.37 2.04 -0.41
N ALA A 135 9.36 2.24 -1.27
CA ALA A 135 9.27 1.91 -2.69
C ALA A 135 9.10 0.40 -2.92
N LEU A 136 9.62 -0.44 -2.03
CA LEU A 136 9.42 -1.90 -2.07
C LEU A 136 8.16 -2.32 -1.30
N GLY A 137 7.94 -1.75 -0.12
CA GLY A 137 6.88 -2.12 0.80
C GLY A 137 5.49 -1.72 0.32
N THR A 138 5.31 -0.46 -0.10
CA THR A 138 3.97 0.05 -0.47
C THR A 138 3.36 -0.65 -1.70
N PRO A 139 4.12 -1.06 -2.74
CA PRO A 139 3.57 -1.93 -3.77
C PRO A 139 3.22 -3.32 -3.25
N ILE A 140 4.02 -3.92 -2.35
CA ILE A 140 3.67 -5.20 -1.72
C ILE A 140 2.33 -5.09 -1.00
N LEU A 141 2.13 -4.01 -0.24
CA LEU A 141 0.87 -3.74 0.45
C LEU A 141 -0.29 -3.65 -0.57
N SER A 142 -0.11 -2.95 -1.69
CA SER A 142 -1.16 -2.86 -2.72
C SER A 142 -1.44 -4.21 -3.39
N LEU A 143 -0.41 -5.03 -3.63
CA LEU A 143 -0.53 -6.35 -4.26
C LEU A 143 -1.27 -7.33 -3.35
N ILE A 144 -0.77 -7.55 -2.14
CA ILE A 144 -1.39 -8.44 -1.16
C ILE A 144 -2.78 -7.89 -0.75
N GLY A 145 -2.87 -6.57 -0.59
CA GLY A 145 -4.11 -5.82 -0.38
C GLY A 145 -5.18 -6.14 -1.40
N GLY A 146 -4.80 -6.17 -2.68
CA GLY A 146 -5.68 -6.53 -3.78
C GLY A 146 -6.18 -7.98 -3.71
N ILE A 147 -5.44 -8.91 -3.11
CA ILE A 147 -5.93 -10.29 -2.91
C ILE A 147 -7.10 -10.27 -1.93
N GLY A 148 -6.90 -9.65 -0.75
CA GLY A 148 -7.97 -9.64 0.24
C GLY A 148 -9.16 -8.76 -0.17
N ALA A 149 -8.93 -7.65 -0.86
CA ALA A 149 -10.02 -6.83 -1.43
C ALA A 149 -10.89 -7.62 -2.41
N ALA A 150 -10.28 -8.49 -3.23
CA ALA A 150 -11.02 -9.38 -4.13
C ALA A 150 -11.77 -10.49 -3.37
N LEU A 151 -11.17 -11.06 -2.32
CA LEU A 151 -11.78 -12.13 -1.53
C LEU A 151 -12.98 -11.69 -0.68
N VAL A 152 -13.00 -10.42 -0.26
CA VAL A 152 -14.08 -9.86 0.57
C VAL A 152 -15.09 -9.04 -0.24
N LEU A 153 -14.98 -9.07 -1.57
CA LEU A 153 -15.88 -8.34 -2.47
C LEU A 153 -17.34 -8.76 -2.22
N GLY A 154 -18.24 -7.78 -2.12
CA GLY A 154 -19.67 -8.04 -1.87
C GLY A 154 -20.03 -8.49 -0.44
N ALA A 155 -19.04 -8.72 0.44
CA ALA A 155 -19.31 -9.12 1.81
C ALA A 155 -19.83 -7.94 2.67
N ARG A 156 -20.79 -8.22 3.57
CA ARG A 156 -21.20 -7.24 4.59
C ARG A 156 -20.03 -6.97 5.52
N ARG A 157 -19.61 -5.69 5.62
CA ARG A 157 -18.42 -5.24 6.37
C ARG A 157 -17.09 -5.72 5.78
N GLY A 158 -16.98 -5.78 4.45
CA GLY A 158 -15.77 -6.21 3.74
C GLY A 158 -14.46 -5.58 4.25
N GLY A 159 -14.45 -4.29 4.61
CA GLY A 159 -13.25 -3.64 5.16
C GLY A 159 -12.70 -4.26 6.47
N VAL A 160 -13.57 -4.78 7.35
CA VAL A 160 -13.13 -5.47 8.59
C VAL A 160 -12.59 -6.87 8.28
N LEU A 161 -13.21 -7.58 7.33
CA LEU A 161 -12.71 -8.89 6.89
C LEU A 161 -11.35 -8.76 6.19
N LEU A 162 -11.21 -7.70 5.37
CA LEU A 162 -9.97 -7.36 4.69
C LEU A 162 -8.85 -7.14 5.70
N SER A 163 -9.09 -6.36 6.75
CA SER A 163 -8.06 -6.11 7.77
C SER A 163 -7.65 -7.38 8.52
N LEU A 164 -8.60 -8.20 8.94
CA LEU A 164 -8.32 -9.46 9.64
C LEU A 164 -7.53 -10.45 8.78
N LEU A 165 -7.84 -10.52 7.49
CA LEU A 165 -7.19 -11.44 6.55
C LEU A 165 -5.76 -11.00 6.20
N ILE A 166 -5.57 -9.72 5.93
CA ILE A 166 -4.34 -9.23 5.31
C ILE A 166 -3.30 -8.78 6.34
N LEU A 167 -3.72 -8.30 7.51
CA LEU A 167 -2.79 -7.77 8.51
C LEU A 167 -1.65 -8.75 8.87
N PRO A 168 -1.89 -10.07 9.07
CA PRO A 168 -0.82 -11.03 9.31
C PRO A 168 0.19 -11.13 8.15
N LEU A 169 -0.27 -10.97 6.91
CA LEU A 169 0.57 -11.01 5.70
C LEU A 169 1.39 -9.72 5.52
N TYR A 170 0.98 -8.61 6.13
CA TYR A 170 1.74 -7.37 6.12
C TYR A 170 2.82 -7.31 7.20
N VAL A 171 2.73 -8.11 8.26
CA VAL A 171 3.72 -8.13 9.35
C VAL A 171 5.15 -8.33 8.83
N PRO A 172 5.46 -9.27 7.90
CA PRO A 172 6.80 -9.40 7.33
C PRO A 172 7.28 -8.11 6.64
N VAL A 173 6.40 -7.43 5.91
CA VAL A 173 6.74 -6.17 5.21
C VAL A 173 7.11 -5.09 6.22
N LEU A 174 6.37 -4.99 7.33
CA LEU A 174 6.70 -4.08 8.43
C LEU A 174 8.03 -4.44 9.09
N ILE A 175 8.23 -5.71 9.46
CA ILE A 175 9.44 -6.18 10.14
C ILE A 175 10.68 -5.85 9.31
N PHE A 176 10.68 -6.22 8.03
CA PHE A 176 11.85 -6.00 7.17
C PHE A 176 11.98 -4.53 6.75
N GLY A 177 10.88 -3.79 6.58
CA GLY A 177 10.94 -2.36 6.26
C GLY A 177 11.49 -1.52 7.40
N VAL A 178 10.97 -1.71 8.62
CA VAL A 178 11.47 -1.03 9.83
C VAL A 178 12.91 -1.47 10.11
N GLY A 179 13.19 -2.78 10.07
CA GLY A 179 14.53 -3.31 10.29
C GLY A 179 15.58 -2.82 9.29
N ALA A 180 15.19 -2.55 8.04
CA ALA A 180 16.09 -1.93 7.06
C ALA A 180 16.50 -0.52 7.50
N ILE A 181 15.52 0.29 7.89
CA ILE A 181 15.72 1.69 8.29
C ILE A 181 16.54 1.75 9.58
N ASP A 182 16.18 0.96 10.58
CA ASP A 182 16.91 0.89 11.86
C ASP A 182 18.37 0.45 11.66
N ALA A 183 18.61 -0.53 10.79
CA ALA A 183 19.96 -0.95 10.44
C ALA A 183 20.77 0.20 9.83
N ALA A 184 20.17 0.98 8.92
CA ALA A 184 20.84 2.14 8.32
C ALA A 184 21.17 3.23 9.34
N VAL A 185 20.23 3.55 10.23
CA VAL A 185 20.41 4.52 11.32
C VAL A 185 21.52 4.07 12.29
N GLN A 186 21.68 2.76 12.50
CA GLN A 186 22.74 2.20 13.35
C GLN A 186 24.09 2.02 12.62
N GLY A 187 24.23 2.52 11.39
CA GLY A 187 25.45 2.35 10.58
C GLY A 187 25.69 0.91 10.10
N MET A 188 24.68 0.04 10.19
CA MET A 188 24.70 -1.33 9.69
C MET A 188 24.16 -1.42 8.26
N SER A 189 24.39 -2.56 7.59
CA SER A 189 23.89 -2.77 6.23
C SER A 189 22.38 -3.04 6.21
N ALA A 190 21.61 -2.17 5.55
CA ALA A 190 20.18 -2.39 5.28
C ALA A 190 19.91 -3.46 4.19
N LYS A 191 20.95 -3.87 3.45
CA LYS A 191 20.83 -4.75 2.27
C LYS A 191 20.08 -6.06 2.51
N PRO A 192 20.31 -6.82 3.60
CA PRO A 192 19.61 -8.09 3.82
C PRO A 192 18.09 -7.90 3.90
N HIS A 193 17.65 -6.88 4.62
CA HIS A 193 16.23 -6.54 4.78
C HIS A 193 15.60 -6.12 3.43
N LEU A 194 16.28 -5.26 2.68
CA LEU A 194 15.82 -4.81 1.36
C LEU A 194 15.77 -5.96 0.34
N LEU A 195 16.69 -6.92 0.41
CA LEU A 195 16.67 -8.12 -0.44
C LEU A 195 15.46 -9.01 -0.14
N ILE A 196 15.10 -9.17 1.14
CA ILE A 196 13.91 -9.93 1.53
C ILE A 196 12.64 -9.22 1.05
N LEU A 197 12.54 -7.90 1.25
CA LEU A 197 11.43 -7.11 0.70
C LEU A 197 11.34 -7.23 -0.82
N SER A 198 12.46 -7.18 -1.53
CA SER A 198 12.51 -7.35 -2.98
C SER A 198 12.03 -8.75 -3.38
N GLY A 199 12.41 -9.79 -2.64
CA GLY A 199 11.93 -11.16 -2.86
C GLY A 199 10.41 -11.28 -2.68
N ILE A 200 9.88 -10.68 -1.61
CA ILE A 200 8.43 -10.63 -1.36
C ILE A 200 7.72 -9.87 -2.49
N LEU A 201 8.28 -8.74 -2.94
CA LEU A 201 7.72 -7.97 -4.05
C LEU A 201 7.67 -8.77 -5.34
N VAL A 202 8.75 -9.46 -5.71
CA VAL A 202 8.78 -10.30 -6.92
C VAL A 202 7.75 -11.43 -6.82
N ALA A 203 7.66 -12.10 -5.66
CA ALA A 203 6.65 -13.13 -5.44
C ALA A 203 5.22 -12.57 -5.54
N ALA A 204 4.95 -11.42 -4.92
CA ALA A 204 3.65 -10.76 -4.94
C ALA A 204 3.28 -10.27 -6.34
N LEU A 205 4.23 -9.75 -7.13
CA LEU A 205 3.99 -9.29 -8.51
C LEU A 205 3.48 -10.41 -9.41
N VAL A 206 3.95 -11.64 -9.19
CA VAL A 206 3.53 -12.81 -9.98
C VAL A 206 2.24 -13.42 -9.42
N LEU A 207 2.18 -13.63 -8.10
CA LEU A 207 1.10 -14.39 -7.47
C LEU A 207 -0.16 -13.56 -7.24
N ALA A 208 -0.02 -12.29 -6.84
CA ALA A 208 -1.16 -11.50 -6.40
C ALA A 208 -2.16 -11.19 -7.53
N PRO A 209 -1.74 -10.75 -8.73
CA PRO A 209 -2.71 -10.50 -9.80
C PRO A 209 -3.49 -11.75 -10.21
N TRP A 210 -2.84 -12.91 -10.15
CA TRP A 210 -3.49 -14.19 -10.45
C TRP A 210 -4.47 -14.62 -9.35
N ALA A 211 -4.05 -14.55 -8.08
CA ALA A 211 -4.89 -14.88 -6.93
C ALA A 211 -6.11 -13.95 -6.83
N SER A 212 -5.91 -12.64 -6.96
CA SER A 212 -6.99 -11.66 -7.02
C SER A 212 -7.93 -11.91 -8.20
N ALA A 213 -7.42 -12.24 -9.38
CA ALA A 213 -8.27 -12.56 -10.53
C ALA A 213 -9.13 -13.82 -10.29
N ALA A 214 -8.59 -14.85 -9.65
CA ALA A 214 -9.36 -16.04 -9.29
C ALA A 214 -10.46 -15.71 -8.26
N ALA A 215 -10.12 -14.93 -7.23
CA ALA A 215 -11.07 -14.47 -6.22
C ALA A 215 -12.20 -13.62 -6.83
N LEU A 216 -11.87 -12.69 -7.74
CA LEU A 216 -12.88 -11.87 -8.43
C LEU A 216 -13.83 -12.70 -9.29
N ARG A 217 -13.34 -13.76 -9.97
CA ARG A 217 -14.23 -14.65 -10.73
C ARG A 217 -15.23 -15.35 -9.82
N GLN A 218 -14.75 -15.88 -8.70
CA GLN A 218 -15.60 -16.57 -7.74
C GLN A 218 -16.63 -15.63 -7.09
N ALA A 219 -16.28 -14.37 -6.86
CA ALA A 219 -17.19 -13.38 -6.29
C ALA A 219 -18.30 -12.91 -7.26
N LEU A 220 -18.11 -13.11 -8.56
CA LEU A 220 -19.04 -12.69 -9.62
C LEU A 220 -19.88 -13.86 -10.20
N GLU A 221 -19.59 -15.09 -9.77
CA GLU A 221 -20.41 -16.30 -10.03
C GLU A 221 -21.58 -16.39 -9.05
#